data_AF-A0A3D3GFX0-F1
#
_entry.id   AF-A0A3D3GFX0-F1
#
_cell.length_a   1.000
_cell.length_b   1.000
_cell.length_c   1.000
_cell.angle_alpha   90.00
_cell.angle_beta   90.00
_cell.angle_gamma   90.00
#
_symmetry.space_group_name_H-M   'P 1'
#
loop_
_entity.id
_entity.type
_entity.pdbx_description
1 polymer ?
#
loop_
_entity_poly.entity_id
_entity_poly.type
_entity_poly.pdbx_seq_one_letter_code
_entity_poly.pdbx_strand_id
1 'polypeptide(L)'
;MTANTPESPSFEKALEQLQQTVKRLESGDLGLEDALKNFEDGVRLTRTCQQQLAVAEQRVDVLMKTGLDGSVETQPFRSGRNNP
;
A
#
# COMPACT_ATOMS: atom_id res chain seq x y z
N MET A 1 14.71 -10.96 21.29
CA MET A 1 14.90 -9.53 21.00
C MET A 1 14.05 -9.19 19.79
N THR A 2 12.83 -8.67 20.00
CA THR A 2 11.94 -8.26 18.90
C THR A 2 12.30 -6.84 18.50
N ALA A 3 12.78 -6.65 17.27
CA ALA A 3 13.17 -5.36 16.73
C ALA A 3 11.94 -4.45 16.62
N ASN A 4 11.95 -3.35 17.38
CA ASN A 4 10.93 -2.33 17.38
C ASN A 4 11.18 -1.42 16.15
N THR A 5 10.73 -1.87 14.99
CA THR A 5 10.75 -1.03 13.78
C THR A 5 9.58 -0.05 13.90
N PRO A 6 9.78 1.26 13.70
CA PRO A 6 8.67 2.20 13.68
C PRO A 6 7.77 1.85 12.48
N GLU A 7 6.72 1.09 12.75
CA GLU A 7 5.69 0.73 11.78
C GLU A 7 5.11 2.03 11.22
N SER A 8 5.20 2.20 9.90
CA SER A 8 4.50 3.29 9.22
C SER A 8 3.00 3.17 9.54
N PRO A 9 2.26 4.29 9.74
CA PRO A 9 0.84 4.21 10.05
C PRO A 9 0.11 3.43 8.95
N SER A 10 -0.86 2.60 9.35
CA SER A 10 -1.73 1.91 8.40
C SER A 10 -2.40 2.92 7.48
N PHE A 11 -2.82 2.47 6.30
CA PHE A 11 -3.49 3.33 5.31
C PHE A 11 -4.67 4.09 5.93
N GLU A 12 -5.52 3.42 6.69
CA GLU A 12 -6.70 4.00 7.33
C GLU A 12 -6.30 5.10 8.32
N LYS A 13 -5.25 4.87 9.11
CA LYS A 13 -4.75 5.84 10.08
C LYS A 13 -4.10 7.05 9.40
N ALA A 14 -3.33 6.84 8.34
CA ALA A 14 -2.74 7.91 7.56
C ALA A 14 -3.82 8.76 6.87
N LEU A 15 -4.87 8.12 6.34
CA LEU A 15 -6.01 8.79 5.74
C LEU A 15 -6.82 9.60 6.76
N GLU A 16 -7.10 9.04 7.93
CA GLU A 16 -7.78 9.75 9.02
C GLU A 16 -6.99 10.99 9.45
N GLN A 17 -5.68 10.86 9.64
CA GLN A 17 -4.81 11.98 9.97
C GLN A 17 -4.83 13.06 8.88
N LEU A 18 -4.81 12.66 7.60
CA LEU A 18 -4.89 13.59 6.48
C LEU A 18 -6.21 14.36 6.49
N GLN A 19 -7.34 13.68 6.70
CA GLN A 19 -8.66 14.31 6.79
C GLN A 19 -8.72 15.33 7.94
N GLN A 20 -8.15 15.00 9.10
CA GLN A 20 -8.08 15.92 10.24
C GLN A 20 -7.19 17.13 9.96
N THR A 21 -6.10 16.95 9.22
CA THR A 21 -5.20 18.04 8.80
C THR A 21 -5.91 18.97 7.80
N VAL A 22 -6.57 18.42 6.79
CA VAL A 22 -7.37 19.20 5.82
C VAL A 22 -8.46 20.00 6.55
N LYS A 23 -9.22 19.36 7.44
CA LYS A 23 -10.26 20.03 8.22
C LYS A 23 -9.72 21.20 9.05
N ARG A 24 -8.50 21.09 9.59
CA ARG A 24 -7.83 22.18 10.33
C ARG A 24 -7.41 23.32 9.42
N LEU A 25 -6.89 23.01 8.23
CA LEU A 25 -6.55 24.02 7.22
C LEU A 25 -7.79 24.77 6.73
N GLU A 26 -8.90 24.06 6.54
CA GLU A 26 -10.18 24.62 6.08
C GLU A 26 -10.89 25.49 7.11
N SER A 27 -10.59 25.33 8.41
CA SER A 27 -11.23 26.14 9.46
C SER A 27 -10.81 27.61 9.41
N GLY A 28 -9.60 27.89 8.89
CA GLY A 28 -9.08 29.25 8.75
C GLY A 28 -8.62 29.91 10.07
N ASP A 29 -8.68 29.19 11.19
CA ASP A 29 -8.32 29.73 12.52
C ASP A 29 -6.82 29.59 12.84
N LEU A 30 -6.03 29.06 11.91
CA LEU A 30 -4.60 28.81 12.10
C LEU A 30 -3.77 30.06 11.81
N GLY A 31 -2.78 30.33 12.67
CA GLY A 31 -1.70 31.25 12.34
C GLY A 31 -0.85 30.73 11.17
N LEU A 32 -0.13 31.63 10.49
CA LEU A 32 0.65 31.29 9.29
C LEU A 32 1.63 30.11 9.51
N GLU A 33 2.36 30.11 10.62
CA GLU A 33 3.31 29.03 10.92
C GLU A 33 2.62 27.68 11.12
N ASP A 34 1.48 27.66 11.79
CA ASP A 34 0.71 26.43 12.02
C ASP A 34 0.06 25.96 10.72
N ALA A 35 -0.42 26.87 9.88
CA ALA A 35 -0.92 26.55 8.55
C ALA A 35 0.16 25.89 7.68
N LEU A 36 1.39 26.40 7.71
CA LEU A 36 2.52 25.82 6.98
C LEU A 36 2.87 24.42 7.49
N LYS A 37 2.94 24.22 8.82
CA LYS A 37 3.18 22.90 9.41
C LYS A 37 2.10 21.88 9.03
N ASN A 38 0.82 22.28 9.13
CA ASN A 38 -0.29 21.41 8.74
C ASN A 38 -0.24 21.09 7.24
N PHE A 39 0.14 22.04 6.39
CA PHE A 39 0.31 21.79 4.96
C PHE A 39 1.43 20.78 4.68
N GLU A 40 2.60 20.94 5.29
CA GLU A 40 3.72 19.99 5.16
C GLU A 40 3.34 18.59 5.65
N ASP A 41 2.65 18.50 6.79
CA ASP A 41 2.13 17.25 7.32
C ASP A 41 1.12 16.61 6.36
N GLY A 42 0.22 17.41 5.79
CA GLY A 42 -0.75 16.96 4.78
C GLY A 42 -0.05 16.36 3.55
N VAL A 43 0.95 17.05 3.01
CA VAL A 43 1.75 16.56 1.86
C VAL A 43 2.44 15.23 2.20
N ARG A 44 3.02 15.11 3.40
CA ARG A 44 3.65 13.87 3.86
C ARG A 44 2.64 12.73 3.94
N LEU A 45 1.49 12.96 4.55
CA LEU A 45 0.42 11.96 4.69
C LEU A 45 -0.12 11.52 3.32
N THR A 46 -0.33 12.46 2.39
CA THR A 46 -0.73 12.14 1.01
C THR A 46 0.27 11.21 0.32
N ARG A 47 1.57 11.48 0.44
CA ARG A 47 2.61 10.61 -0.13
C ARG A 47 2.59 9.21 0.49
N THR A 48 2.42 9.12 1.80
CA THR A 48 2.29 7.83 2.51
C THR A 48 1.08 7.03 1.99
N CYS A 49 -0.08 7.67 1.83
CA CYS A 49 -1.27 7.02 1.29
C CYS A 49 -1.04 6.52 -0.15
N GLN A 50 -0.45 7.35 -1.01
CA GLN A 50 -0.14 6.98 -2.40
C GLN A 50 0.82 5.79 -2.49
N GLN A 51 1.86 5.76 -1.64
CA GLN A 51 2.79 4.63 -1.59
C GLN A 51 2.10 3.34 -1.18
N GLN A 52 1.24 3.38 -0.17
CA GLN A 52 0.50 2.20 0.27
C GLN A 52 -0.47 1.69 -0.80
N LEU A 53 -1.16 2.60 -1.50
CA LEU A 53 -2.02 2.25 -2.63
C LEU A 53 -1.23 1.62 -3.77
N ALA A 54 -0.08 2.18 -4.14
CA ALA A 54 0.78 1.61 -5.19
C ALA A 54 1.25 0.18 -4.85
N VAL A 55 1.60 -0.07 -3.58
CA VAL A 55 1.94 -1.43 -3.12
C VAL A 55 0.75 -2.36 -3.21
N ALA A 56 -0.45 -1.91 -2.81
CA ALA A 56 -1.66 -2.70 -2.90
C ALA A 56 -2.02 -3.04 -4.37
N GLU A 57 -1.97 -2.05 -5.27
CA GLU A 57 -2.18 -2.21 -6.71
C GLU A 57 -1.20 -3.23 -7.30
N GLN A 58 0.10 -3.12 -6.99
CA GLN A 58 1.09 -4.09 -7.46
C GLN A 58 0.78 -5.53 -7.00
N ARG A 59 0.30 -5.70 -5.77
CA ARG A 59 -0.07 -7.02 -5.24
C ARG A 59 -1.29 -7.58 -5.97
N VAL A 60 -2.30 -6.74 -6.25
CA VAL A 60 -3.48 -7.13 -7.04
C VAL A 60 -3.06 -7.54 -8.45
N ASP A 61 -2.19 -6.78 -9.11
CA ASP A 61 -1.69 -7.08 -10.45
C ASP A 61 -0.97 -8.43 -10.52
N VAL A 62 -0.13 -8.73 -9.54
CA VAL A 62 0.54 -10.05 -9.45
C VAL A 62 -0.48 -11.16 -9.27
N LEU A 63 -1.43 -11.00 -8.36
CA LEU A 63 -2.48 -12.00 -8.12
C LEU A 63 -3.37 -12.23 -9.36
N MET A 64 -3.68 -11.17 -10.12
CA MET A 64 -4.42 -11.31 -11.38
C MET A 64 -3.61 -12.04 -12.44
N LYS A 65 -2.31 -11.75 -12.58
CA LYS A 65 -1.43 -12.42 -13.54
C LYS A 65 -1.23 -13.90 -13.21
N THR A 66 -1.19 -14.27 -11.93
CA THR A 66 -1.05 -15.65 -11.43
C THR A 66 -2.40 -16.37 -11.22
N GLY A 67 -3.52 -15.66 -11.37
CA GLY A 67 -4.88 -16.22 -11.24
C GLY A 67 -5.56 -16.47 -12.58
N LEU A 68 -5.05 -15.87 -13.67
CA LEU A 68 -5.57 -15.99 -15.04
C LEU A 68 -4.77 -16.97 -15.92
N ASP A 69 -3.59 -17.39 -15.49
CA ASP A 69 -2.77 -18.42 -16.13
C ASP A 69 -3.17 -19.82 -15.65
N GLY A 70 -4.45 -20.18 -15.82
CA GLY A 70 -4.99 -21.53 -15.64
C GLY A 70 -4.29 -22.65 -16.44
N SER A 71 -3.10 -22.42 -16.98
CA SER A 71 -2.07 -23.42 -17.18
C SER A 71 -1.59 -23.99 -15.84
N VAL A 72 -2.42 -24.86 -15.26
CA VAL A 72 -1.88 -26.02 -14.57
C VAL A 72 -1.10 -26.78 -15.65
N GLU A 73 0.21 -26.56 -15.70
CA GLU A 73 1.07 -27.28 -16.63
C GLU A 73 1.07 -28.74 -16.16
N THR A 74 0.19 -29.54 -16.77
CA THR A 74 0.15 -30.97 -16.56
C THR A 74 1.42 -31.54 -17.15
N GLN A 75 2.46 -31.68 -16.32
CA GLN A 75 3.62 -32.46 -16.71
C GLN A 75 3.13 -33.88 -17.00
N PRO A 76 3.53 -34.48 -18.14
CA PRO A 76 3.17 -35.86 -18.42
C PRO A 76 3.70 -36.73 -17.27
N PHE A 77 2.77 -37.36 -16.56
CA PHE A 77 3.10 -38.36 -15.57
C PHE A 77 3.88 -39.45 -16.31
N ARG A 78 5.18 -39.57 -16.02
CA ARG A 78 6.04 -40.61 -16.61
C ARG A 78 5.59 -41.97 -16.06
N SER A 79 4.51 -42.49 -16.63
CA SER A 79 4.13 -43.89 -16.51
C SER A 79 5.15 -44.73 -17.26
N GLY A 80 6.05 -45.33 -16.48
CA GLY A 80 6.61 -46.66 -16.70
C GLY A 80 7.09 -47.07 -18.10
N ARG A 81 8.42 -47.27 -18.19
CA ARG A 81 9.06 -48.57 -18.46
C ARG A 81 8.83 -49.23 -19.85
N ASN A 82 9.98 -49.56 -20.48
CA ASN A 82 10.24 -50.52 -21.58
C ASN A 82 9.74 -50.11 -22.99
N ASN A 83 10.45 -50.31 -24.11
CA ASN A 83 11.63 -51.09 -24.52
C ASN A 83 12.10 -50.53 -25.90
N PRO A 84 13.34 -50.74 -26.40
CA PRO A 84 13.60 -50.64 -27.84
C PRO A 84 12.85 -51.72 -28.65
#